data_AF-A0A975R2M2-F1
#
_entry.id   AF-A0A975R2M2-F1
#
_cell.length_a   1.000
_cell.length_b   1.000
_cell.length_c   1.000
_cell.angle_alpha   90.00
_cell.angle_beta   90.00
_cell.angle_gamma   90.00
#
_symmetry.space_group_name_H-M   'P 1'
#
loop_
_entity.id
_entity.type
_entity.pdbx_description
1 polymer ?
#
loop_
_entity_poly.entity_id
_entity_poly.type
_entity_poly.pdbx_seq_one_letter_code
_entity_poly.pdbx_strand_id
1 'polypeptide(L)'
;MEDATEESLSDRRAKWAVLGSTVALAATVAIAIWLAVAVSVDTEVSIDPGSGTIHLQGTEGNFVGRVRGTYEGRPVLIEGLPVASEIKEQPIAWRAICMVRDDPATDWSEARPMLRSHLFSDRMDELCKPFN
;
A
#
# COMPACT_ATOMS: atom_id res chain seq x y z
N MET A 1 -56.53 31.93 1.23
CA MET A 1 -56.14 30.95 2.27
C MET A 1 -55.31 29.88 1.56
N GLU A 2 -54.17 30.31 0.99
CA GLU A 2 -53.31 29.49 0.11
C GLU A 2 -51.84 29.54 0.55
N ASP A 3 -51.41 30.60 1.24
CA ASP A 3 -50.04 30.80 1.76
C ASP A 3 -49.55 29.75 2.79
N ALA A 4 -50.43 29.26 3.68
CA ALA A 4 -50.01 28.39 4.79
C ALA A 4 -49.54 26.99 4.31
N THR A 5 -49.96 26.58 3.12
CA THR A 5 -49.63 25.28 2.53
C THR A 5 -48.30 25.30 1.79
N GLU A 6 -47.93 26.40 1.14
CA GLU A 6 -46.66 26.51 0.40
C GLU A 6 -45.46 26.67 1.33
N GLU A 7 -45.59 27.46 2.40
CA GLU A 7 -44.53 27.65 3.40
C GLU A 7 -44.23 26.33 4.15
N SER A 8 -45.27 25.57 4.52
CA SER A 8 -45.12 24.27 5.20
C SER A 8 -44.59 23.16 4.30
N LEU A 9 -44.89 23.17 3.00
CA LEU A 9 -44.32 22.25 2.01
C LEU A 9 -42.84 22.57 1.70
N SER A 10 -42.50 23.85 1.62
CA SER A 10 -41.12 24.34 1.47
C SER A 10 -40.23 23.89 2.63
N ASP A 11 -40.69 24.12 3.86
CA ASP A 11 -39.93 23.81 5.08
C ASP A 11 -39.77 22.28 5.28
N ARG A 12 -40.78 21.51 4.86
CA ARG A 12 -40.70 20.03 4.84
C ARG A 12 -39.72 19.52 3.79
N ARG A 13 -39.75 20.07 2.57
CA ARG A 13 -38.79 19.71 1.50
C ARG A 13 -37.36 20.09 1.87
N ALA A 14 -37.16 21.26 2.48
CA ALA A 14 -35.84 21.70 2.97
C ALA A 14 -35.30 20.75 4.05
N LYS A 15 -36.13 20.35 5.01
CA LYS A 15 -35.75 19.35 6.04
C LYS A 15 -35.37 18.00 5.44
N TRP A 16 -36.13 17.52 4.45
CA TRP A 16 -35.78 16.27 3.74
C TRP A 16 -34.52 16.39 2.89
N ALA A 17 -34.26 17.56 2.28
CA ALA A 17 -33.04 17.80 1.52
C ALA A 17 -31.80 17.78 2.42
N VAL A 18 -31.86 18.45 3.58
CA VAL A 18 -30.77 18.46 4.57
C VAL A 18 -30.54 17.07 5.16
N LEU A 19 -31.62 16.35 5.47
CA LEU A 19 -31.51 14.97 5.96
C LEU A 19 -30.89 14.07 4.88
N GLY A 20 -31.35 14.20 3.64
CA GLY A 20 -30.82 13.46 2.49
C GLY A 20 -29.33 13.71 2.27
N SER A 21 -28.88 14.97 2.30
CA SER A 21 -27.45 15.30 2.14
C SER A 21 -26.61 14.80 3.30
N THR A 22 -27.14 14.83 4.53
CA THR A 22 -26.43 14.35 5.72
C THR A 22 -26.26 12.83 5.68
N VAL A 23 -27.31 12.10 5.31
CA VAL A 23 -27.27 10.64 5.14
C VAL A 23 -26.36 10.26 3.97
N ALA A 24 -26.44 10.98 2.85
CA ALA A 24 -25.55 10.75 1.71
C ALA A 24 -24.09 10.94 2.10
N LEU A 25 -23.76 12.03 2.81
CA LEU A 25 -22.40 12.29 3.28
C LEU A 25 -21.93 11.19 4.24
N ALA A 26 -22.75 10.81 5.23
CA ALA A 26 -22.42 9.75 6.17
C ALA A 26 -22.20 8.41 5.45
N ALA A 27 -23.02 8.08 4.46
CA ALA A 27 -22.86 6.89 3.64
C ALA A 27 -21.58 6.93 2.81
N THR A 28 -21.25 8.06 2.19
CA THR A 28 -19.99 8.22 1.43
C THR A 28 -18.77 8.03 2.35
N VAL A 29 -18.79 8.62 3.55
CA VAL A 29 -17.70 8.45 4.53
C VAL A 29 -17.59 6.98 4.97
N ALA A 30 -18.71 6.33 5.27
CA ALA A 30 -18.72 4.91 5.65
C ALA A 30 -18.20 4.01 4.54
N ILE A 31 -18.57 4.26 3.28
CA ILE A 31 -18.08 3.52 2.11
C ILE A 31 -16.58 3.76 1.92
N ALA A 32 -16.10 4.99 2.05
CA ALA A 32 -14.68 5.30 1.92
C ALA A 32 -13.84 4.60 3.00
N ILE A 33 -14.30 4.62 4.26
CA ILE A 33 -13.65 3.89 5.35
C ILE A 33 -13.66 2.39 5.08
N TRP A 34 -14.81 1.84 4.63
CA TRP A 34 -14.91 0.43 4.31
C TRP A 34 -13.96 0.03 3.18
N LEU A 35 -13.90 0.80 2.10
CA LEU A 35 -12.98 0.55 0.98
C LEU A 35 -11.52 0.63 1.41
N ALA A 36 -11.16 1.56 2.30
CA ALA A 36 -9.80 1.69 2.80
C ALA A 36 -9.33 0.46 3.61
N VAL A 37 -10.25 -0.29 4.22
CA VAL A 37 -9.95 -1.52 4.98
C VAL A 37 -10.15 -2.77 4.13
N ALA A 38 -11.08 -2.76 3.18
CA ALA A 38 -11.39 -3.90 2.31
C ALA A 38 -10.37 -4.06 1.18
N VAL A 39 -9.74 -2.98 0.73
CA VAL A 39 -8.68 -3.00 -0.29
C VAL A 39 -7.34 -2.98 0.43
N SER A 40 -6.89 -4.15 0.88
CA SER A 40 -5.48 -4.35 1.25
C SER A 40 -4.66 -4.29 -0.03
N VAL A 41 -3.66 -3.42 -0.08
CA VAL A 41 -2.65 -3.42 -1.14
C VAL A 41 -1.59 -4.41 -0.68
N ASP A 42 -1.77 -5.67 -1.06
CA ASP A 42 -0.82 -6.74 -0.72
C ASP A 42 0.54 -6.48 -1.38
N THR A 43 1.61 -7.02 -0.79
CA THR A 43 2.94 -7.06 -1.37
C THR A 43 2.91 -7.99 -2.57
N GLU A 44 2.87 -7.42 -3.77
CA GLU A 44 2.87 -8.20 -4.99
C GLU A 44 4.31 -8.57 -5.37
N VAL A 45 4.51 -9.85 -5.68
CA VAL A 45 5.78 -10.35 -6.19
C VAL A 45 5.52 -10.82 -7.60
N SER A 46 6.17 -10.18 -8.55
CA SER A 46 6.13 -10.58 -9.94
C SER A 46 7.53 -10.87 -10.45
N ILE A 47 7.62 -11.79 -11.41
CA ILE A 47 8.86 -12.05 -12.14
C ILE A 47 8.60 -11.61 -13.57
N ASP A 48 9.31 -10.60 -14.02
CA ASP A 48 9.17 -10.10 -15.39
C ASP A 48 9.62 -11.19 -16.38
N PRO A 49 8.75 -11.65 -17.30
CA PRO A 49 9.05 -12.77 -18.18
C PRO A 49 10.08 -12.44 -19.27
N GLY A 50 10.36 -11.16 -19.54
CA GLY A 50 11.35 -10.74 -20.53
C GLY A 50 12.73 -10.51 -19.92
N SER A 51 12.80 -9.83 -18.78
CA SER A 51 14.06 -9.46 -18.12
C SER A 51 14.48 -10.42 -16.99
N GLY A 52 13.57 -11.29 -16.54
CA GLY A 52 13.81 -12.16 -15.38
C GLY A 52 13.90 -11.41 -14.05
N THR A 53 13.52 -10.13 -14.05
CA THR A 53 13.59 -9.25 -12.87
C THR A 53 12.60 -9.72 -11.82
N ILE A 54 13.06 -9.88 -10.58
CA ILE A 54 12.19 -10.12 -9.42
C ILE A 54 11.73 -8.76 -8.91
N HIS A 55 10.46 -8.43 -9.11
CA HIS A 55 9.87 -7.19 -8.64
C HIS A 55 9.04 -7.46 -7.39
N LEU A 56 9.45 -6.86 -6.28
CA LEU A 56 8.72 -6.84 -5.02
C LEU A 56 8.08 -5.46 -4.88
N GLN A 57 6.76 -5.41 -5.00
CA GLN A 57 6.00 -4.18 -4.87
C GLN A 57 5.24 -4.20 -3.55
N GLY A 58 5.79 -3.50 -2.56
CA GLY A 58 5.13 -3.25 -1.29
C GLY A 58 4.13 -2.08 -1.37
N THR A 59 3.45 -1.85 -0.25
CA THR A 59 2.57 -0.69 -0.07
C THR A 59 3.34 0.62 -0.30
N GLU A 60 2.66 1.66 -0.78
CA GLU A 60 3.25 3.00 -0.89
C GLU A 60 4.44 3.15 -1.87
N GLY A 61 4.54 2.30 -2.90
CA GLY A 61 5.63 2.34 -3.90
C GLY A 61 5.98 3.72 -4.44
N ASN A 62 4.96 4.51 -4.79
CA ASN A 62 5.13 5.88 -5.31
C ASN A 62 5.66 6.89 -4.27
N PHE A 63 5.60 6.60 -2.97
CA PHE A 63 5.90 7.54 -1.91
C PHE A 63 7.28 7.33 -1.28
N VAL A 64 7.70 6.08 -1.11
CA VAL A 64 8.96 5.73 -0.43
C VAL A 64 10.11 5.36 -1.39
N GLY A 65 9.82 5.29 -2.68
CA GLY A 65 10.80 5.04 -3.73
C GLY A 65 11.12 3.56 -3.90
N ARG A 66 12.30 3.28 -4.45
CA ARG A 66 12.72 1.94 -4.85
C ARG A 66 14.20 1.70 -4.64
N VAL A 67 14.56 0.43 -4.48
CA VAL A 67 15.94 -0.05 -4.38
C VAL A 67 16.16 -1.14 -5.42
N ARG A 68 17.33 -1.13 -6.05
CA ARG A 68 17.71 -2.14 -7.05
C ARG A 68 18.90 -2.93 -6.55
N GLY A 69 18.84 -4.25 -6.70
CA GLY A 69 19.96 -5.13 -6.38
C GLY A 69 20.00 -6.32 -7.32
N THR A 70 20.79 -7.31 -6.96
CA THR A 70 20.92 -8.56 -7.72
C THR A 70 20.82 -9.75 -6.77
N TYR A 71 20.10 -10.79 -7.18
CA TYR A 71 20.04 -12.06 -6.45
C TYR A 71 20.21 -13.21 -7.45
N GLU A 72 21.20 -14.08 -7.23
CA GLU A 72 21.51 -15.22 -8.12
C GLU A 72 21.65 -14.83 -9.61
N GLY A 73 22.23 -13.66 -9.88
CA GLY A 73 22.40 -13.12 -11.24
C GLY A 73 21.12 -12.54 -11.86
N ARG A 74 20.02 -12.47 -11.10
CA ARG A 74 18.76 -11.84 -11.53
C ARG A 74 18.65 -10.43 -10.95
N PRO A 75 18.22 -9.44 -11.74
CA PRO A 75 17.88 -8.13 -11.19
C PRO A 75 16.74 -8.25 -10.18
N VAL A 76 16.84 -7.50 -9.10
CA VAL A 76 15.78 -7.38 -8.09
C VAL A 76 15.40 -5.92 -7.97
N LEU A 77 14.12 -5.63 -8.03
CA LEU A 77 13.55 -4.31 -7.79
C LEU A 77 12.63 -4.42 -6.58
N ILE A 78 12.93 -3.69 -5.51
CA ILE A 78 12.02 -3.56 -4.36
C ILE A 78 11.49 -2.13 -4.38
N GLU A 79 10.18 -2.01 -4.44
CA GLU A 79 9.48 -0.73 -4.49
C GLU A 79 8.44 -0.70 -3.38
N GLY A 80 8.33 0.41 -2.65
CA GLY A 80 7.37 0.50 -1.55
C GLY A 80 7.86 -0.18 -0.27
N LEU A 81 6.97 -0.25 0.73
CA LEU A 81 7.18 -0.90 2.02
C LEU A 81 6.58 -2.30 1.99
N PRO A 82 7.35 -3.35 1.69
CA PRO A 82 6.83 -4.70 1.63
C PRO A 82 6.56 -5.24 3.04
N VAL A 83 5.50 -6.03 3.18
CA VAL A 83 5.04 -6.55 4.47
C VAL A 83 5.73 -7.88 4.76
N ALA A 84 6.39 -7.98 5.92
CA ALA A 84 7.21 -9.13 6.28
C ALA A 84 6.46 -10.48 6.25
N SER A 85 5.17 -10.49 6.66
CA SER A 85 4.35 -11.71 6.64
C SER A 85 4.09 -12.23 5.23
N GLU A 86 3.80 -11.33 4.29
CA GLU A 86 3.50 -11.66 2.89
C GLU A 86 4.76 -12.09 2.14
N ILE A 87 5.88 -11.42 2.39
CA ILE A 87 7.18 -11.81 1.84
C ILE A 87 7.53 -13.25 2.23
N LYS A 88 7.30 -13.63 3.50
CA LYS A 88 7.66 -14.96 4.02
C LYS A 88 6.91 -16.10 3.31
N GLU A 89 5.71 -15.83 2.81
CA GLU A 89 4.92 -16.79 2.04
C GLU A 89 5.49 -17.06 0.64
N GLN A 90 6.43 -16.22 0.18
CA GLN A 90 7.04 -16.28 -1.14
C GLN A 90 8.55 -16.55 -1.05
N PRO A 91 9.01 -17.82 -1.13
CA PRO A 91 10.39 -18.18 -0.84
C PRO A 91 11.46 -17.49 -1.70
N ILE A 92 11.13 -17.13 -2.94
CA ILE A 92 12.06 -16.42 -3.82
C ILE A 92 12.19 -14.94 -3.45
N ALA A 93 11.07 -14.28 -3.13
CA ALA A 93 11.05 -12.89 -2.69
C ALA A 93 11.71 -12.74 -1.32
N TRP A 94 11.45 -13.67 -0.41
CA TRP A 94 12.06 -13.69 0.91
C TRP A 94 13.58 -13.76 0.87
N ARG A 95 14.15 -14.64 0.03
CA ARG A 95 15.60 -14.69 -0.15
C ARG A 95 16.12 -13.44 -0.86
N ALA A 96 15.48 -13.03 -1.95
CA ALA A 96 15.90 -11.89 -2.72
C ALA A 96 15.97 -10.61 -1.87
N ILE A 97 14.96 -10.33 -1.05
CA ILE A 97 14.94 -9.11 -0.22
C ILE A 97 16.03 -9.12 0.85
N CYS A 98 16.25 -10.26 1.51
CA CYS A 98 17.24 -10.35 2.57
C CYS A 98 18.67 -10.22 2.01
N MET A 99 18.94 -10.85 0.86
CA MET A 99 20.25 -10.74 0.21
C MET A 99 20.49 -9.33 -0.36
N VAL A 100 19.50 -8.74 -1.04
CA VAL A 100 19.62 -7.40 -1.63
C VAL A 100 19.76 -6.33 -0.55
N ARG A 101 19.08 -6.49 0.59
CA ARG A 101 19.21 -5.55 1.71
C ARG A 101 20.67 -5.44 2.18
N ASP A 102 21.33 -6.58 2.34
CA ASP A 102 22.65 -6.65 2.96
C ASP A 102 23.81 -6.63 1.93
N ASP A 103 23.51 -6.64 0.63
CA ASP A 103 24.49 -6.53 -0.46
C ASP A 103 25.04 -5.09 -0.60
N PRO A 104 26.36 -4.87 -0.50
CA PRO A 104 26.97 -3.55 -0.70
C PRO A 104 26.86 -3.01 -2.13
N ALA A 105 26.59 -3.88 -3.12
CA ALA A 105 26.37 -3.49 -4.51
C ALA A 105 24.95 -2.99 -4.78
N THR A 106 24.05 -3.05 -3.79
CA THR A 106 22.68 -2.58 -3.92
C THR A 106 22.63 -1.07 -4.15
N ASP A 107 21.89 -0.67 -5.18
CA ASP A 107 21.65 0.71 -5.55
C ASP A 107 20.49 1.30 -4.74
N TRP A 108 20.85 2.13 -3.77
CA TRP A 108 19.95 2.86 -2.88
C TRP A 108 19.67 4.29 -3.35
N SER A 109 20.14 4.71 -4.52
CA SER A 109 20.08 6.11 -4.96
C SER A 109 18.65 6.67 -5.08
N GLU A 110 17.68 5.81 -5.39
CA GLU A 110 16.26 6.16 -5.51
C GLU A 110 15.43 5.80 -4.26
N ALA A 111 16.07 5.24 -3.23
CA ALA A 111 15.39 4.83 -2.01
C ALA A 111 15.29 6.00 -1.03
N ARG A 112 14.09 6.30 -0.55
CA ARG A 112 13.93 7.29 0.54
C ARG A 112 14.39 6.70 1.87
N PRO A 113 14.74 7.55 2.87
CA PRO A 113 15.15 7.08 4.18
C PRO A 113 14.15 6.13 4.85
N MET A 114 12.86 6.33 4.60
CA MET A 114 11.79 5.48 5.14
C MET A 114 11.88 4.04 4.61
N LEU A 115 12.11 3.85 3.29
CA LEU A 115 12.29 2.52 2.71
C LEU A 115 13.49 1.81 3.33
N ARG A 116 14.62 2.49 3.42
CA ARG A 116 15.82 1.94 4.04
C ARG A 116 15.58 1.59 5.51
N SER A 117 15.00 2.50 6.28
CA SER A 117 14.68 2.25 7.69
C SER A 117 13.72 1.07 7.87
N HIS A 118 12.78 0.87 6.96
CA HIS A 118 11.85 -0.25 7.00
C HIS A 118 12.55 -1.59 6.75
N LEU A 119 13.39 -1.66 5.70
CA LEU A 119 14.13 -2.87 5.36
C LEU A 119 15.15 -3.29 6.44
N PHE A 120 15.68 -2.32 7.20
CA PHE A 120 16.57 -2.54 8.34
C PHE A 120 15.85 -2.41 9.70
N SER A 121 14.53 -2.62 9.75
CA SER A 121 13.79 -2.66 11.01
C SER A 121 13.98 -3.99 11.74
N ASP A 122 13.81 -4.00 13.07
CA ASP A 122 13.91 -5.22 13.89
C ASP A 122 13.03 -6.37 13.35
N ARG A 123 11.86 -6.04 12.80
CA ARG A 123 10.94 -7.02 12.19
C ARG A 123 11.52 -7.64 10.92
N MET A 124 12.14 -6.83 10.07
CA MET A 124 12.81 -7.34 8.86
C MET A 124 14.10 -8.08 9.21
N ASP A 125 14.82 -7.64 10.24
CA ASP A 125 15.96 -8.39 10.76
C ASP A 125 15.55 -9.77 11.26
N GLU A 126 14.46 -9.87 12.02
CA GLU A 126 13.89 -11.16 12.42
C GLU A 126 13.49 -12.03 11.24
N LEU A 127 12.90 -11.43 10.21
CA LEU A 127 12.53 -12.13 8.98
C LEU A 127 13.79 -12.68 8.27
N CYS A 128 14.88 -11.92 8.24
CA CYS A 128 16.11 -12.26 7.50
C CYS A 128 17.13 -13.07 8.32
N LYS A 129 16.93 -13.27 9.63
CA LYS A 129 17.78 -14.12 10.49
C LYS A 129 18.19 -15.47 9.88
N PRO A 130 17.33 -16.21 9.14
CA PRO A 130 17.73 -17.48 8.53
C PRO A 130 18.79 -17.38 7.42
N PHE A 131 19.10 -16.17 6.94
CA PHE A 131 20.00 -15.92 5.80
C PHE A 131 21.25 -15.09 6.16
N ASN A 132 21.35 -14.64 7.42
CA ASN A 132 22.50 -13.90 7.96
C ASN A 132 23.52 -14.82 8.63
#